data_AF-A0A1Q7HE40-F1
#
_entry.id   AF-A0A1Q7HE40-F1
#
_cell.length_a   1.000
_cell.length_b   1.000
_cell.length_c   1.000
_cell.angle_alpha   90.00
_cell.angle_beta   90.00
_cell.angle_gamma   90.00
#
_symmetry.space_group_name_H-M   'P 1'
#
loop_
_entity.id
_entity.type
_entity.pdbx_description
1 polymer ?
#
loop_
_entity_poly.entity_id
_entity_poly.type
_entity_poly.pdbx_seq_one_letter_code
_entity_poly.pdbx_strand_id
1 'polypeptide(L)'
;MSHEELRELASAYALGALDPGDRQRFEAHLAGCAECQAEVRSFRPVVDALAHTVDSRQPSAQLRARVLSVGSTRPAKGSRAATVLPWFLATAAAIALAALTPYTVQLRNRTRELAAAVRDLSARLADTDRQLVAARVEVSLLAAPDVRRVDLRGQSAAPQAGARAYYSRSRGVYFVASDLPHPMIAVVRSSSPTCRPACRIPMCSRSRSNPLAG
;
A
#
# COMPACT_ATOMS: atom_id res chain seq x y z
N MET A 1 -27.51 -13.11 -13.23
CA MET A 1 -26.82 -14.13 -12.45
C MET A 1 -25.50 -13.55 -11.98
N SER A 2 -25.23 -13.68 -10.70
CA SER A 2 -23.96 -13.30 -10.10
C SER A 2 -22.83 -14.24 -10.57
N HIS A 3 -21.58 -13.83 -10.34
CA HIS A 3 -20.42 -14.67 -10.62
C HIS A 3 -20.48 -15.99 -9.84
N GLU A 4 -20.90 -15.95 -8.58
CA GLU A 4 -20.94 -17.12 -7.71
C GLU A 4 -21.96 -18.17 -8.20
N GLU A 5 -23.17 -17.72 -8.55
CA GLU A 5 -24.19 -18.59 -9.14
C GLU A 5 -23.72 -19.25 -10.44
N LEU A 6 -22.94 -18.53 -11.27
CA LEU A 6 -22.37 -19.08 -12.49
C LEU A 6 -21.23 -20.06 -12.19
N ARG A 7 -20.41 -19.79 -11.18
CA ARG A 7 -19.31 -20.66 -10.75
C ARG A 7 -19.81 -22.04 -10.32
N GLU A 8 -20.96 -22.10 -9.65
CA GLU A 8 -21.61 -23.36 -9.25
C GLU A 8 -21.97 -24.25 -10.47
N LEU A 9 -22.24 -23.64 -11.64
CA LEU A 9 -22.54 -24.36 -12.89
C LEU A 9 -21.30 -24.98 -13.55
N ALA A 10 -20.09 -24.68 -13.10
CA ALA A 10 -18.85 -25.10 -13.77
C ALA A 10 -18.68 -26.63 -13.82
N SER A 11 -19.11 -27.34 -12.78
CA SER A 11 -19.05 -28.81 -12.72
C SER A 11 -20.03 -29.45 -13.70
N ALA A 12 -21.27 -28.96 -13.74
CA ALA A 12 -22.29 -29.39 -14.68
C ALA A 12 -21.90 -29.06 -16.13
N TYR A 13 -21.27 -27.90 -16.36
CA TYR A 13 -20.72 -27.54 -17.66
C TYR A 13 -19.63 -28.51 -18.11
N ALA A 14 -18.67 -28.83 -17.23
CA ALA A 14 -17.57 -29.73 -17.52
C ALA A 14 -18.05 -31.15 -17.89
N LEU A 15 -19.14 -31.61 -17.26
CA LEU A 15 -19.79 -32.88 -17.57
C LEU A 15 -20.74 -32.81 -18.79
N GLY A 16 -20.96 -31.62 -19.36
CA GLY A 16 -21.90 -31.41 -20.46
C GLY A 16 -23.37 -31.56 -20.08
N ALA A 17 -23.70 -31.38 -18.80
CA ALA A 17 -25.01 -31.63 -18.20
C ALA A 17 -25.90 -30.39 -18.04
N LEU A 18 -25.45 -29.21 -18.49
CA LEU A 18 -26.26 -27.99 -18.46
C LEU A 18 -27.34 -27.98 -19.54
N ASP A 19 -28.49 -27.37 -19.22
CA ASP A 19 -29.50 -27.06 -20.22
C ASP A 19 -28.99 -25.99 -21.21
N PRO A 20 -29.59 -25.87 -22.40
CA PRO A 20 -29.11 -24.94 -23.43
C PRO A 20 -29.09 -23.48 -23.00
N GLY A 21 -30.04 -23.06 -22.14
CA GLY A 21 -30.14 -21.67 -21.70
C GLY A 21 -29.04 -21.30 -20.72
N ASP A 22 -28.83 -22.13 -19.71
CA ASP A 22 -27.77 -21.93 -18.72
C ASP A 22 -26.38 -22.15 -19.32
N ARG A 23 -26.26 -23.09 -20.26
CA ARG A 23 -25.03 -23.25 -21.04
C ARG A 23 -24.66 -21.97 -21.80
N GLN A 24 -25.61 -21.35 -22.50
CA GLN A 24 -25.33 -20.12 -23.25
C GLN A 24 -24.89 -18.97 -22.34
N ARG A 25 -25.57 -18.81 -21.19
CA ARG A 25 -25.22 -17.80 -20.19
C ARG A 25 -23.84 -18.05 -19.58
N PHE A 26 -23.55 -19.30 -19.23
CA PHE A 26 -22.26 -19.68 -18.67
C PHE A 26 -21.13 -19.53 -19.69
N GLU A 27 -21.33 -19.90 -20.96
CA GLU A 27 -20.34 -19.70 -22.03
C GLU A 27 -20.03 -18.22 -22.28
N ALA A 28 -21.05 -17.36 -22.24
CA ALA A 28 -20.86 -15.90 -22.35
C ALA A 28 -20.01 -15.34 -21.20
N HIS A 29 -20.21 -15.86 -19.98
CA HIS A 29 -19.38 -15.51 -18.83
C HIS A 29 -17.95 -16.08 -18.93
N LEU A 30 -17.84 -17.33 -19.34
CA LEU A 30 -16.58 -18.07 -19.46
C LEU A 30 -15.64 -17.41 -20.48
N ALA A 31 -16.16 -16.73 -21.49
CA ALA A 31 -15.36 -15.95 -22.44
C ALA A 31 -14.55 -14.80 -21.78
N GLY A 32 -15.00 -14.28 -20.63
CA GLY A 32 -14.40 -13.13 -19.96
C GLY A 32 -13.82 -13.38 -18.56
N CYS A 33 -14.09 -14.54 -17.94
CA CYS A 33 -13.67 -14.82 -16.56
C CYS A 33 -12.56 -15.88 -16.49
N ALA A 34 -11.34 -15.46 -16.14
CA ALA A 34 -10.18 -16.35 -16.00
C ALA A 34 -10.33 -17.37 -14.85
N GLU A 35 -11.05 -17.01 -13.78
CA GLU A 35 -11.31 -17.89 -12.64
C GLU A 35 -12.21 -19.05 -13.03
N CYS A 36 -13.37 -18.78 -13.63
CA CYS A 36 -14.28 -19.81 -14.15
C CYS A 36 -13.62 -20.67 -15.24
N GLN A 37 -12.74 -20.10 -16.08
CA GLN A 37 -11.93 -20.88 -17.02
C GLN A 37 -10.93 -21.81 -16.33
N ALA A 38 -10.35 -21.39 -15.20
CA ALA A 38 -9.45 -22.24 -14.41
C ALA A 38 -10.23 -23.35 -13.72
N GLU A 39 -11.40 -23.05 -13.18
CA GLU A 39 -12.30 -24.01 -12.54
C GLU A 39 -12.75 -25.11 -13.50
N VAL A 40 -13.23 -24.76 -14.69
CA VAL A 40 -13.61 -25.76 -15.71
C VAL A 40 -12.41 -26.62 -16.13
N ARG A 41 -11.21 -26.03 -16.22
CA ARG A 41 -9.99 -26.79 -16.52
C ARG A 41 -9.59 -27.73 -15.39
N SER A 42 -9.87 -27.40 -14.13
CA SER A 42 -9.56 -28.25 -12.97
C SER A 42 -10.37 -29.54 -12.98
N PHE A 43 -11.58 -29.54 -13.55
CA PHE A 43 -12.41 -30.73 -13.70
C PHE A 43 -11.97 -31.66 -14.83
N ARG A 44 -11.17 -31.20 -15.79
CA ARG A 44 -10.80 -31.99 -16.98
C ARG A 44 -10.16 -33.35 -16.65
N PRO A 45 -9.18 -33.46 -15.73
CA PRO A 45 -8.61 -34.76 -15.36
C PRO A 45 -9.65 -35.72 -14.78
N VAL A 46 -10.65 -35.20 -14.05
CA VAL A 46 -11.73 -36.00 -13.46
C VAL A 46 -12.66 -36.51 -14.56
N VAL A 47 -13.10 -35.64 -15.47
CA VAL A 47 -13.95 -36.02 -16.61
C VAL A 47 -13.24 -37.02 -17.52
N ASP A 48 -11.96 -36.84 -17.78
CA ASP A 48 -11.14 -37.76 -18.58
C ASP A 48 -11.03 -39.14 -17.88
N ALA A 49 -10.85 -39.17 -16.55
CA ALA A 49 -10.84 -40.42 -15.79
C ALA A 49 -12.20 -41.14 -15.84
N LEU A 50 -13.32 -40.41 -15.78
CA LEU A 50 -14.67 -40.98 -15.93
C LEU A 50 -14.86 -41.63 -17.32
N ALA A 51 -14.25 -41.09 -18.38
CA ALA A 51 -14.36 -41.69 -19.71
C ALA A 51 -13.75 -43.11 -19.80
N HIS A 52 -12.86 -43.47 -18.86
CA HIS A 52 -12.25 -44.79 -18.78
C HIS A 52 -13.03 -45.81 -17.94
N THR A 53 -14.06 -45.38 -17.19
CA THR A 53 -14.88 -46.28 -16.36
C THR A 53 -16.05 -46.90 -17.12
N VAL A 54 -16.35 -46.40 -18.32
CA VAL A 54 -17.42 -46.91 -19.17
C VAL A 54 -16.90 -47.96 -20.15
N ASP A 55 -17.73 -48.97 -20.42
CA ASP A 55 -17.39 -50.02 -21.38
C ASP A 55 -17.18 -49.45 -22.78
N SER A 56 -16.00 -49.71 -23.35
CA SER A 56 -15.69 -49.30 -24.72
C SER A 56 -16.53 -50.11 -25.71
N ARG A 57 -17.35 -49.43 -26.50
CA ARG A 57 -18.09 -50.03 -27.62
C ARG A 57 -17.33 -49.81 -28.93
N GLN A 58 -17.08 -50.88 -29.66
CA GLN A 58 -16.45 -50.79 -30.98
C GLN A 58 -17.40 -50.10 -31.97
N PRO A 59 -17.01 -48.96 -32.59
CA PRO A 59 -17.85 -48.28 -33.56
C PRO A 59 -17.94 -49.08 -34.87
N SER A 60 -19.05 -48.95 -35.60
CA SER A 60 -19.21 -49.62 -36.89
C SER A 60 -18.17 -49.13 -37.92
N ALA A 61 -17.77 -50.01 -38.83
CA ALA A 61 -16.80 -49.69 -39.89
C ALA A 61 -17.27 -48.50 -40.74
N GLN A 62 -18.59 -48.40 -40.99
CA GLN A 62 -19.18 -47.29 -41.73
C GLN A 62 -19.08 -45.95 -40.98
N LEU A 63 -19.29 -45.95 -39.66
CA LEU A 63 -19.15 -44.73 -38.84
C LEU A 63 -17.69 -44.29 -38.77
N ARG A 64 -16.76 -45.24 -38.61
CA ARG A 64 -15.32 -44.98 -38.67
C ARG A 64 -14.91 -44.40 -40.02
N ALA A 65 -15.38 -44.99 -41.12
CA ALA A 65 -15.11 -44.50 -42.47
C ALA A 65 -15.66 -43.08 -42.68
N ARG A 66 -16.89 -42.78 -42.20
CA ARG A 66 -17.49 -41.45 -42.26
C ARG A 66 -16.70 -40.40 -41.46
N VAL A 67 -16.27 -40.74 -40.25
CA VAL A 67 -15.47 -39.83 -39.41
C VAL A 67 -14.10 -39.58 -40.05
N LEU A 68 -13.45 -40.63 -40.56
CA LEU A 68 -12.16 -40.51 -41.24
C LEU A 68 -12.28 -39.76 -42.59
N SER A 69 -13.37 -39.93 -43.32
CA SER A 69 -13.60 -39.19 -44.57
C SER A 69 -13.78 -37.69 -44.33
N VAL A 70 -14.41 -37.30 -43.21
CA VAL A 70 -14.50 -35.89 -42.79
C VAL A 70 -13.15 -35.39 -42.26
N GLY A 71 -12.35 -36.26 -41.63
CA GLY A 71 -10.99 -35.97 -41.19
C GLY A 71 -10.03 -35.64 -42.35
N SER A 72 -10.18 -36.32 -43.49
CA SER A 72 -9.40 -36.04 -44.72
C SER A 72 -9.82 -34.77 -45.44
N THR A 73 -11.01 -34.23 -45.17
CA THR A 73 -11.45 -32.93 -45.68
C THR A 73 -11.15 -31.78 -44.73
N ARG A 74 -10.45 -32.01 -43.60
CA ARG A 74 -9.82 -30.89 -42.91
C ARG A 74 -8.77 -30.38 -43.89
N PRO A 75 -8.95 -29.19 -44.52
CA PRO A 75 -7.86 -28.66 -45.31
C PRO A 75 -6.66 -28.67 -44.37
N ALA A 76 -5.55 -29.31 -44.80
CA ALA A 76 -4.26 -28.88 -44.32
C ALA A 76 -4.34 -27.36 -44.34
N LYS A 77 -4.09 -26.70 -43.22
CA LYS A 77 -4.21 -25.24 -43.06
C LYS A 77 -3.15 -24.59 -43.95
N GLY A 78 -3.30 -24.76 -45.25
CA GLY A 78 -2.57 -24.14 -46.33
C GLY A 78 -3.10 -22.73 -46.34
N SER A 79 -2.21 -21.82 -46.03
CA SER A 79 -2.40 -20.38 -45.96
C SER A 79 -2.89 -19.83 -47.31
N ARG A 80 -4.15 -20.06 -47.66
CA ARG A 80 -4.89 -19.20 -48.61
C ARG A 80 -5.32 -17.89 -47.95
N ALA A 81 -5.01 -17.72 -46.66
CA ALA A 81 -5.04 -16.47 -45.93
C ALA A 81 -3.78 -15.61 -46.23
N ALA A 82 -3.24 -15.61 -47.43
CA ALA A 82 -2.06 -14.76 -47.73
C ALA A 82 -2.45 -13.33 -48.15
N THR A 83 -3.69 -13.10 -48.62
CA THR A 83 -4.08 -11.79 -49.18
C THR A 83 -5.14 -11.03 -48.37
N VAL A 84 -5.97 -11.72 -47.57
CA VAL A 84 -7.00 -11.09 -46.69
C VAL A 84 -6.59 -11.01 -45.22
N LEU A 85 -5.52 -11.70 -44.83
CA LEU A 85 -5.01 -11.76 -43.46
C LEU A 85 -4.44 -10.44 -42.89
N PRO A 86 -3.88 -9.47 -43.65
CA PRO A 86 -3.37 -8.26 -43.02
C PRO A 86 -4.48 -7.41 -42.38
N TRP A 87 -5.70 -7.39 -42.93
CA TRP A 87 -6.81 -6.65 -42.33
C TRP A 87 -7.33 -7.35 -41.07
N PHE A 88 -7.53 -8.67 -41.10
CA PHE A 88 -8.00 -9.42 -39.92
C PHE A 88 -6.96 -9.48 -38.78
N LEU A 89 -5.66 -9.50 -39.10
CA LEU A 89 -4.61 -9.38 -38.09
C LEU A 89 -4.56 -7.95 -37.50
N ALA A 90 -4.77 -6.92 -38.31
CA ALA A 90 -4.82 -5.54 -37.82
C ALA A 90 -6.01 -5.31 -36.88
N THR A 91 -7.20 -5.85 -37.18
CA THR A 91 -8.36 -5.76 -36.29
C THR A 91 -8.19 -6.62 -35.03
N ALA A 92 -7.65 -7.83 -35.13
CA ALA A 92 -7.34 -8.65 -33.97
C ALA A 92 -6.30 -8.00 -33.04
N ALA A 93 -5.25 -7.38 -33.60
CA ALA A 93 -4.26 -6.63 -32.83
C ALA A 93 -4.88 -5.37 -32.18
N ALA A 94 -5.76 -4.65 -32.88
CA ALA A 94 -6.47 -3.51 -32.31
C ALA A 94 -7.38 -3.92 -31.14
N ILE A 95 -8.09 -5.06 -31.25
CA ILE A 95 -8.91 -5.60 -30.16
C ILE A 95 -8.04 -6.06 -28.99
N ALA A 96 -6.91 -6.72 -29.25
CA ALA A 96 -5.97 -7.13 -28.20
C ALA A 96 -5.39 -5.92 -27.44
N LEU A 97 -5.02 -4.85 -28.16
CA LEU A 97 -4.57 -3.59 -27.56
C LEU A 97 -5.70 -2.90 -26.78
N ALA A 98 -6.94 -2.89 -27.32
CA ALA A 98 -8.11 -2.35 -26.66
C ALA A 98 -8.56 -3.17 -25.43
N ALA A 99 -8.25 -4.47 -25.37
CA ALA A 99 -8.45 -5.30 -24.19
C ALA A 99 -7.31 -5.14 -23.17
N LEU A 100 -6.11 -4.77 -23.61
CA LEU A 100 -4.99 -4.45 -22.74
C LEU A 100 -5.18 -3.11 -22.02
N THR A 101 -5.82 -2.12 -22.65
CA THR A 101 -6.05 -0.81 -22.03
C THR A 101 -6.84 -0.87 -20.72
N PRO A 102 -7.99 -1.56 -20.58
CA PRO A 102 -8.67 -1.68 -19.29
C PRO A 102 -7.82 -2.42 -18.26
N TYR A 103 -7.02 -3.41 -18.69
CA TYR A 103 -6.09 -4.12 -17.80
C TYR A 103 -5.00 -3.18 -17.24
N THR A 104 -4.41 -2.33 -18.09
CA THR A 104 -3.41 -1.34 -17.62
C THR A 104 -4.02 -0.30 -16.69
N VAL A 105 -5.27 0.11 -16.93
CA VAL A 105 -6.01 1.05 -16.06
C VAL A 105 -6.32 0.39 -14.71
N GLN A 106 -6.77 -0.87 -14.71
CA GLN A 106 -7.02 -1.63 -13.50
C GLN A 106 -5.75 -1.81 -12.65
N LEU A 107 -4.62 -2.12 -13.30
CA LEU A 107 -3.33 -2.27 -12.62
C LEU A 107 -2.85 -0.93 -12.03
N ARG A 108 -3.03 0.18 -12.75
CA ARG A 108 -2.74 1.53 -12.27
C ARG A 108 -3.61 1.92 -11.08
N ASN A 109 -4.88 1.52 -11.06
CA ASN A 109 -5.76 1.78 -9.92
C ASN A 109 -5.32 1.01 -8.68
N ARG A 110 -5.00 -0.29 -8.82
CA ARG A 110 -4.44 -1.09 -7.72
C ARG A 110 -3.14 -0.51 -7.18
N THR A 111 -2.21 -0.11 -8.04
CA THR A 111 -0.95 0.49 -7.58
C THR A 111 -1.17 1.82 -6.88
N ARG A 112 -2.14 2.63 -7.31
CA ARG A 112 -2.53 3.87 -6.62
C ARG A 112 -3.16 3.61 -5.26
N GLU A 113 -4.03 2.61 -5.15
CA GLU A 113 -4.67 2.19 -3.89
C GLU A 113 -3.62 1.70 -2.88
N LEU A 114 -2.72 0.78 -3.29
CA LEU A 114 -1.64 0.32 -2.42
C LEU A 114 -0.71 1.45 -2.02
N ALA A 115 -0.34 2.34 -2.95
CA ALA A 115 0.50 3.48 -2.64
C ALA A 115 -0.18 4.46 -1.66
N ALA A 116 -1.50 4.62 -1.76
CA ALA A 116 -2.27 5.43 -0.80
C ALA A 116 -2.31 4.77 0.58
N ALA A 117 -2.53 3.45 0.65
CA ALA A 117 -2.52 2.70 1.91
C ALA A 117 -1.16 2.77 2.62
N VAL A 118 -0.05 2.62 1.87
CA VAL A 118 1.31 2.74 2.43
C VAL A 118 1.58 4.14 2.98
N ARG A 119 1.10 5.19 2.30
CA ARG A 119 1.21 6.58 2.79
C ARG A 119 0.37 6.82 4.04
N ASP A 120 -0.82 6.26 4.12
CA ASP A 120 -1.68 6.36 5.32
C ASP A 120 -1.02 5.67 6.51
N LEU A 121 -0.50 4.45 6.32
CA LEU A 121 0.16 3.69 7.38
C LEU A 121 1.42 4.40 7.88
N SER A 122 2.23 4.94 6.97
CA SER A 122 3.43 5.68 7.37
C SER A 122 3.11 6.98 8.12
N ALA A 123 2.03 7.67 7.75
CA ALA A 123 1.56 8.85 8.48
C ALA A 123 1.10 8.49 9.91
N ARG A 124 0.37 7.37 10.09
CA ARG A 124 -0.05 6.89 11.42
C ARG A 124 1.13 6.50 12.30
N LEU A 125 2.13 5.83 11.72
CA LEU A 125 3.36 5.48 12.44
C LEU A 125 4.12 6.73 12.87
N ALA A 126 4.25 7.73 11.98
CA ALA A 126 4.90 9.00 12.31
C ALA A 126 4.16 9.76 13.41
N ASP A 127 2.83 9.70 13.45
CA ASP A 127 2.03 10.30 14.52
C ASP A 127 2.23 9.57 15.86
N THR A 128 2.21 8.23 15.85
CA THR A 128 2.45 7.41 17.04
C THR A 128 3.82 7.67 17.64
N ASP A 129 4.86 7.77 16.81
CA ASP A 129 6.23 8.07 17.24
C ASP A 129 6.32 9.45 17.92
N ARG A 130 5.63 10.46 17.38
CA ARG A 130 5.53 11.79 18.01
C ARG A 130 4.87 11.72 19.39
N GLN A 131 3.81 10.93 19.53
CA GLN A 131 3.14 10.74 20.83
C GLN A 131 4.07 10.05 21.84
N LEU A 132 4.81 9.02 21.42
CA LEU A 132 5.79 8.35 22.28
C LEU A 132 6.92 9.27 22.71
N VAL A 133 7.45 10.11 21.79
CA VAL A 133 8.45 11.12 22.12
C VAL A 133 7.90 12.15 23.11
N ALA A 134 6.68 12.66 22.88
CA ALA A 134 6.03 13.61 23.78
C ALA A 134 5.82 13.02 25.18
N ALA A 135 5.29 11.80 25.27
CA ALA A 135 5.11 11.08 26.53
C ALA A 135 6.45 10.77 27.22
N ARG A 136 7.49 10.42 26.46
CA ARG A 136 8.83 10.17 27.00
C ARG A 136 9.47 11.43 27.58
N VAL A 137 9.28 12.60 26.96
CA VAL A 137 9.75 13.88 27.50
C VAL A 137 9.06 14.17 28.83
N GLU A 138 7.74 13.95 28.93
CA GLU A 138 6.99 14.13 30.17
C GLU A 138 7.49 13.22 31.31
N VAL A 139 7.65 11.92 31.04
CA VAL A 139 8.20 10.97 32.01
C VAL A 139 9.63 11.35 32.42
N SER A 140 10.44 11.83 31.47
CA SER A 140 11.82 12.26 31.74
C SER A 140 11.90 13.51 32.63
N LEU A 141 10.88 14.37 32.61
CA LEU A 141 10.78 15.55 33.47
C LEU A 141 10.34 15.20 34.90
N LEU A 142 9.50 14.18 35.08
CA LEU A 142 9.06 13.70 36.40
C LEU A 142 10.13 12.83 37.10
N ALA A 143 10.99 12.15 36.32
CA ALA A 143 12.01 11.25 36.85
C ALA A 143 13.34 11.93 37.24
N ALA A 144 13.45 13.25 37.14
CA ALA A 144 14.68 13.98 37.49
C ALA A 144 14.52 14.68 38.85
N PRO A 145 15.27 14.28 39.90
CA PRO A 145 15.08 14.77 41.27
C PRO A 145 15.46 16.26 41.48
N ASP A 146 16.11 16.90 40.50
CA ASP A 146 16.69 18.25 40.64
C ASP A 146 16.10 19.30 39.68
N VAL A 147 14.94 19.04 39.07
CA VAL A 147 14.35 19.94 38.07
C VAL A 147 13.86 21.23 38.73
N ARG A 148 14.48 22.36 38.38
CA ARG A 148 13.92 23.69 38.63
C ARG A 148 13.18 24.19 37.39
N ARG A 149 11.88 24.45 37.55
CA ARG A 149 11.02 25.02 36.51
C ARG A 149 11.16 26.55 36.51
N VAL A 150 11.43 27.14 35.35
CA VAL A 150 11.38 28.59 35.15
C VAL A 150 10.36 28.88 34.05
N ASP A 151 9.29 29.59 34.40
CA ASP A 151 8.26 30.04 33.47
C ASP A 151 8.67 31.37 32.83
N LEU A 152 8.80 31.37 31.50
CA LEU A 152 9.07 32.57 30.70
C LEU A 152 7.76 33.03 30.08
N ARG A 153 7.31 34.24 30.44
CA ARG A 153 6.11 34.87 29.87
C ARG A 153 6.42 35.53 28.53
N GLY A 154 5.42 35.52 27.64
CA GLY A 154 5.47 36.16 26.33
C GLY A 154 5.77 37.65 26.40
N GLN A 155 6.51 38.13 25.41
CA GLN A 155 6.82 39.55 25.26
C GLN A 155 5.63 40.28 24.61
N SER A 156 5.61 41.62 24.67
CA SER A 156 4.52 42.45 24.16
C SER A 156 4.18 42.24 22.67
N ALA A 157 5.11 41.68 21.88
CA ALA A 157 4.88 41.30 20.49
C ALA A 157 4.07 39.98 20.32
N ALA A 158 4.00 39.13 21.35
CA ALA A 158 3.25 37.88 21.36
C ALA A 158 2.84 37.51 22.80
N PRO A 159 1.80 38.15 23.36
CA PRO A 159 1.42 37.99 24.77
C PRO A 159 0.91 36.59 25.11
N GLN A 160 0.38 35.85 24.14
CA GLN A 160 -0.03 34.45 24.29
C GLN A 160 1.13 33.44 24.21
N ALA A 161 2.34 33.86 23.79
CA ALA A 161 3.47 32.94 23.69
C ALA A 161 4.01 32.63 25.09
N GLY A 162 4.19 31.35 25.41
CA GLY A 162 4.76 30.90 26.67
C GLY A 162 5.92 29.93 26.43
N ALA A 163 6.99 30.05 27.22
CA ALA A 163 8.08 29.08 27.20
C ALA A 163 8.39 28.58 28.62
N ARG A 164 8.56 27.27 28.76
CA ARG A 164 9.02 26.62 30.01
C ARG A 164 10.43 26.12 29.80
N ALA A 165 11.36 26.61 30.62
CA ALA A 165 12.73 26.14 30.64
C ALA A 165 12.92 25.17 31.81
N TYR A 166 13.44 23.98 31.51
CA TYR A 166 13.83 22.97 32.49
C TYR A 166 15.37 22.88 32.51
N TYR A 167 15.97 23.22 33.64
CA TYR A 167 17.41 23.14 33.84
C TYR A 167 17.75 21.96 34.73
N SER A 168 18.61 21.05 34.26
CA SER A 168 19.19 19.96 35.06
C SER A 168 20.71 19.95 34.90
N ARG A 169 21.44 19.91 36.04
CA ARG A 169 22.92 19.93 36.04
C ARG A 169 23.56 18.72 35.38
N SER A 170 22.87 17.57 35.35
CA SER A 170 23.40 16.31 34.82
C SER A 170 22.92 15.97 33.40
N ARG A 171 21.84 16.59 32.91
CA ARG A 171 21.22 16.26 31.62
C ARG A 171 21.10 17.44 30.64
N GLY A 172 21.52 18.65 31.03
CA GLY A 172 21.47 19.84 30.17
C GLY A 172 20.19 20.67 30.32
N VAL A 173 19.98 21.59 29.38
CA VAL A 173 18.84 22.53 29.39
C VAL A 173 17.85 22.14 28.30
N TYR A 174 16.60 21.92 28.68
CA TYR A 174 15.51 21.63 27.75
C TYR A 174 14.50 22.77 27.76
N PHE A 175 14.16 23.27 26.58
CA PHE A 175 13.15 24.33 26.40
C PHE A 175 11.92 23.73 25.74
N VAL A 176 10.76 23.91 26.36
CA VAL A 176 9.46 23.59 25.78
C VAL A 176 8.74 24.89 25.55
N ALA A 177 8.58 25.27 24.28
CA ALA A 177 7.82 26.45 23.88
C ALA A 177 6.45 26.02 23.35
N SER A 178 5.42 26.81 23.65
CA SER A 178 4.03 26.54 23.26
C SER A 178 3.43 27.81 22.65
N ASP A 179 2.50 27.65 21.70
CA ASP A 179 1.82 28.77 21.02
C ASP A 179 2.77 29.78 20.35
N LEU A 180 3.84 29.26 19.74
CA LEU A 180 4.70 30.05 18.88
C LEU A 180 3.96 30.40 17.58
N PRO A 181 3.87 31.69 17.20
CA PRO A 181 3.31 32.05 15.91
C PRO A 181 4.19 31.54 14.76
N HIS A 182 3.65 30.64 13.95
CA HIS A 182 4.11 30.28 12.61
C HIS A 182 4.24 31.50 11.65
N PRO A 183 5.15 31.42 10.66
CA PRO A 183 6.47 32.05 10.67
C PRO A 183 6.43 33.58 10.51
N MET A 184 7.12 34.28 11.42
CA MET A 184 7.90 35.48 11.11
C MET A 184 9.24 35.30 11.80
N ILE A 185 10.30 35.14 10.99
CA ILE A 185 11.68 35.13 11.48
C ILE A 185 11.95 36.53 12.05
N ALA A 186 11.74 36.69 13.36
CA ALA A 186 12.23 37.86 14.07
C ALA A 186 13.73 37.66 14.32
N VAL A 187 14.55 38.17 13.40
CA VAL A 187 15.98 38.37 13.65
C VAL A 187 16.09 39.41 14.77
N VAL A 188 16.31 38.96 16.00
CA VAL A 188 16.70 39.85 17.10
C VAL A 188 18.12 40.31 16.80
N ARG A 189 18.27 41.48 16.16
CA ARG A 189 19.53 42.22 16.22
C ARG A 189 19.69 42.71 17.65
N SER A 190 20.64 42.14 18.39
CA SER A 190 21.07 42.68 19.66
C SER A 190 21.76 44.03 19.43
N SER A 191 21.00 45.11 19.39
CA SER A 191 21.53 46.47 19.42
C SER A 191 21.44 47.02 20.84
N SER A 192 22.39 46.63 21.71
CA SER A 192 22.89 47.49 22.79
C SER A 192 24.07 46.83 23.53
N PRO A 193 25.23 47.50 23.64
CA PRO A 193 26.39 47.03 24.37
C PRO A 193 26.38 47.60 25.79
N THR A 194 25.67 47.00 26.73
CA THR A 194 25.87 47.31 28.15
C THR A 194 25.36 46.17 29.03
N CYS A 195 26.10 45.05 29.01
CA CYS A 195 26.08 44.11 30.11
C CYS A 195 26.62 44.81 31.37
N ARG A 196 25.72 45.28 32.22
CA ARG A 196 26.04 45.66 33.60
C ARG A 196 25.82 44.42 34.47
N PRO A 197 26.85 43.80 35.05
CA PRO A 197 26.66 42.62 35.90
C PRO A 197 26.26 43.11 37.30
N ALA A 198 24.95 43.18 37.56
CA ALA A 198 24.43 43.32 38.91
C ALA A 198 23.78 42.00 39.33
N CYS A 199 24.59 40.96 39.53
CA CYS A 199 24.18 39.78 40.27
C CYS A 199 25.33 39.36 41.19
N ARG A 200 25.37 39.98 42.37
CA ARG A 200 26.31 39.67 43.45
C ARG A 200 25.70 38.52 44.26
N ILE A 201 26.10 37.29 43.96
CA ILE A 201 25.90 36.15 44.88
C ILE A 201 27.16 36.08 45.76
N PRO A 202 27.07 36.12 47.10
CA PRO A 202 28.24 35.94 47.95
C PRO A 202 28.52 34.44 48.05
N MET A 203 29.63 33.99 47.46
CA MET A 203 30.19 32.67 47.77
C MET A 203 31.41 32.84 48.66
N CYS A 204 31.35 32.18 49.82
CA CYS A 204 32.48 31.89 50.69
C CYS A 204 33.67 31.38 49.89
N SER A 205 34.84 31.97 50.08
CA SER A 205 36.11 31.30 49.81
C SER A 205 37.08 31.59 50.95
N ARG A 206 37.44 30.51 51.65
CA ARG A 206 38.66 30.39 52.43
C ARG A 206 39.85 30.58 51.47
N SER A 207 40.80 31.46 51.82
CA SER A 207 42.22 31.09 51.88
C SER A 207 43.08 32.21 52.48
N ARG A 208 43.70 31.90 53.63
CA ARG A 208 45.05 32.25 54.09
C ARG A 208 45.71 33.53 53.54
N SER A 209 45.97 34.46 54.46
CA SER A 209 47.31 35.06 54.60
C SER A 209 47.52 35.42 56.07
N ASN A 210 48.59 34.90 56.67
CA ASN A 210 49.07 35.25 58.00
C ASN A 210 50.35 36.06 57.79
N PRO A 211 50.47 37.29 58.33
CA PRO A 211 51.71 38.04 58.25
C PRO A 211 52.63 37.68 59.42
N LEU A 212 53.90 37.43 59.10
CA LEU A 212 55.03 37.47 60.01
C LEU A 212 55.12 38.86 60.67
N ALA A 213 55.23 38.92 61.99
CA ALA A 213 55.80 40.05 62.71
C ALA A 213 56.27 39.59 64.11
N GLY A 214 57.55 39.82 64.38
CA GLY A 214 58.11 40.14 65.71
C GLY A 214 58.25 39.01 66.71
#